data_AF-A0A1Y2VQ69-F1
#
_entry.id   AF-A0A1Y2VQ69-F1
#
_cell.length_a   1.000
_cell.length_b   1.000
_cell.length_c   1.000
_cell.angle_alpha   90.00
_cell.angle_beta   90.00
_cell.angle_gamma   90.00
#
_symmetry.space_group_name_H-M   'P 1'
#
loop_
_entity.id
_entity.type
_entity.pdbx_description
1 polymer ?
#
loop_
_entity_poly.entity_id
_entity_poly.type
_entity_poly.pdbx_seq_one_letter_code
_entity_poly.pdbx_strand_id
1 'polypeptide(L)'
;MLEDFRFYASYDFWRMANRIRIGIVGGGLAGITVAVVLLKHPHVDVQVYESAPNFMERGAGIGLSPLTLEALDDIIPSAVELLKTNSGAVEIDAARLVIGSGL
;
A
#
# COMPACT_ATOMS: atom_id res chain seq x y z
N MET A 1 28.67 11.11 -29.15
CA MET A 1 27.22 11.10 -29.44
C MET A 1 26.65 9.68 -29.57
N LEU A 2 27.14 8.82 -30.48
CA LEU A 2 26.66 7.41 -30.57
C LEU A 2 27.19 6.52 -29.43
N GLU A 3 28.43 6.76 -28.97
CA GLU A 3 29.05 6.06 -27.83
C GLU A 3 28.31 6.33 -26.51
N ASP A 4 27.90 7.58 -26.28
CA ASP A 4 27.17 8.01 -25.07
C ASP A 4 25.81 7.31 -24.96
N PHE A 5 25.11 7.14 -26.09
CA PHE A 5 23.82 6.46 -26.14
C PHE A 5 23.94 4.97 -25.76
N ARG A 6 24.98 4.28 -26.26
CA ARG A 6 25.22 2.86 -25.91
C ARG A 6 25.61 2.69 -24.45
N PHE A 7 26.34 3.64 -23.88
CA PHE A 7 26.70 3.64 -22.46
C PHE A 7 25.45 3.85 -21.57
N TYR A 8 24.60 4.83 -21.89
CA TYR A 8 23.36 5.07 -21.16
C TYR A 8 22.37 3.90 -21.27
N ALA A 9 22.22 3.30 -22.46
CA ALA A 9 21.36 2.13 -22.66
C ALA A 9 21.86 0.90 -21.87
N SER A 10 23.19 0.70 -21.80
CA SER A 10 23.79 -0.34 -20.95
C SER A 10 23.53 -0.06 -19.47
N TYR A 11 23.71 1.18 -19.01
CA TYR A 11 23.49 1.55 -17.62
C TYR A 11 22.02 1.37 -17.19
N ASP A 12 21.07 1.79 -18.03
CA ASP A 12 19.64 1.57 -17.77
C ASP A 12 19.26 0.09 -17.83
N PHE A 13 19.86 -0.70 -18.74
CA PHE A 13 19.70 -2.16 -18.76
C PHE A 13 20.16 -2.79 -17.44
N TRP A 14 21.33 -2.42 -16.93
CA TRP A 14 21.82 -2.90 -15.65
C TRP A 14 20.98 -2.40 -14.47
N ARG A 15 20.45 -1.16 -14.51
CA ARG A 15 19.48 -0.66 -13.51
C ARG A 15 18.16 -1.43 -13.53
N MET A 16 17.69 -1.85 -14.70
CA MET A 16 16.49 -2.69 -14.83
C MET A 16 16.74 -4.12 -14.38
N ALA A 17 17.91 -4.69 -14.67
CA ALA A 17 18.31 -6.04 -14.24
C ALA A 17 18.46 -6.17 -12.72
N ASN A 18 18.72 -5.05 -12.02
CA ASN A 18 18.92 -5.02 -10.57
C ASN A 18 17.64 -4.68 -9.77
N ARG A 19 16.45 -4.82 -10.37
CA ARG A 19 15.20 -4.62 -9.64
C ARG A 19 14.90 -5.79 -8.70
N ILE A 20 14.60 -5.48 -7.45
CA ILE A 20 14.23 -6.47 -6.43
C ILE A 20 12.76 -6.80 -6.62
N ARG A 21 12.45 -8.06 -6.95
CA ARG A 21 11.07 -8.53 -7.13
C ARG A 21 10.52 -9.09 -5.82
N ILE A 22 9.37 -8.59 -5.39
CA ILE A 22 8.70 -8.96 -4.13
C ILE A 22 7.27 -9.38 -4.43
N GLY A 23 6.92 -10.61 -4.04
CA GLY A 23 5.55 -11.10 -4.04
C GLY A 23 4.93 -11.00 -2.66
N ILE A 24 3.76 -10.36 -2.54
CA ILE A 24 2.96 -10.24 -1.32
C ILE A 24 1.76 -11.14 -1.46
N VAL A 25 1.54 -12.06 -0.52
CA VAL A 25 0.37 -12.95 -0.51
C VAL A 25 -0.65 -12.41 0.49
N GLY A 26 -1.82 -12.01 0.00
CA GLY A 26 -2.89 -11.34 0.74
C GLY A 26 -2.97 -9.84 0.41
N GLY A 27 -4.10 -9.42 -0.13
CA GLY A 27 -4.45 -8.05 -0.50
C GLY A 27 -5.32 -7.31 0.51
N GLY A 28 -5.34 -7.76 1.77
CA GLY A 28 -5.97 -7.03 2.88
C GLY A 28 -5.18 -5.79 3.28
N LEU A 29 -5.66 -5.07 4.31
CA LEU A 29 -5.07 -3.81 4.79
C LEU A 29 -3.54 -3.89 4.94
N ALA A 30 -3.04 -4.89 5.67
CA ALA A 30 -1.60 -5.06 5.88
C ALA A 30 -0.81 -5.31 4.57
N GLY A 31 -1.35 -6.13 3.67
CA GLY A 31 -0.70 -6.44 2.40
C GLY A 31 -0.60 -5.21 1.48
N ILE A 32 -1.67 -4.43 1.41
CA ILE A 32 -1.70 -3.18 0.66
C ILE A 32 -0.82 -2.12 1.30
N THR A 33 -0.84 -1.97 2.62
CA THR A 33 0.06 -1.05 3.33
C THR A 33 1.52 -1.35 3.00
N VAL A 34 1.93 -2.62 3.07
CA VAL A 34 3.29 -3.04 2.72
C VAL A 34 3.59 -2.77 1.24
N ALA A 35 2.65 -3.07 0.33
CA ALA A 35 2.82 -2.79 -1.09
C ALA A 35 3.04 -1.30 -1.35
N VAL A 36 2.23 -0.42 -0.75
CA VAL A 36 2.31 1.03 -0.91
C VAL A 36 3.66 1.58 -0.42
N VAL A 37 4.17 1.09 0.73
CA VAL A 37 5.51 1.49 1.21
C VAL A 37 6.60 1.06 0.23
N LEU A 38 6.56 -0.19 -0.23
CA LEU A 38 7.58 -0.72 -1.11
C LEU A 38 7.59 -0.02 -2.48
N LEU A 39 6.43 0.42 -2.97
CA LEU A 39 6.31 1.22 -4.20
C LEU A 39 7.01 2.58 -4.11
N LYS A 40 7.30 3.10 -2.91
CA LYS A 40 8.11 4.32 -2.74
C LYS A 40 9.58 4.12 -3.15
N HIS A 41 10.03 2.88 -3.37
CA HIS A 41 11.39 2.55 -3.76
C HIS A 41 11.47 2.20 -5.26
N PRO A 42 12.05 3.06 -6.12
CA PRO A 42 12.01 2.90 -7.57
C PRO A 42 12.72 1.67 -8.14
N HIS A 43 13.49 0.95 -7.32
CA HIS A 43 14.24 -0.26 -7.68
C HIS A 43 13.52 -1.54 -7.22
N VAL A 44 12.33 -1.42 -6.63
CA VAL A 44 11.52 -2.56 -6.19
C VAL A 44 10.36 -2.76 -7.16
N ASP A 45 10.09 -4.01 -7.49
CA ASP A 45 8.96 -4.46 -8.29
C ASP A 45 8.06 -5.33 -7.39
N VAL A 46 6.83 -4.88 -7.14
CA VAL A 46 5.92 -5.48 -6.15
C VAL A 46 4.70 -6.08 -6.85
N GLN A 47 4.39 -7.34 -6.55
CA GLN A 47 3.18 -8.01 -6.99
C GLN A 47 2.38 -8.49 -5.78
N VAL A 48 1.09 -8.14 -5.72
CA VAL A 48 0.17 -8.58 -4.66
C VAL A 48 -0.73 -9.68 -5.23
N TYR A 49 -0.75 -10.83 -4.58
CA TYR A 49 -1.62 -11.96 -4.90
C TYR A 49 -2.74 -12.04 -3.87
N GLU A 50 -3.97 -11.89 -4.29
CA GLU A 50 -5.17 -12.03 -3.46
C GLU A 50 -6.05 -13.14 -4.03
N SER A 51 -6.63 -13.96 -3.15
CA SER A 51 -7.54 -15.04 -3.54
C SER A 51 -8.93 -14.54 -3.88
N ALA A 52 -9.35 -13.41 -3.29
CA ALA A 52 -10.63 -12.78 -3.59
C ALA A 52 -10.62 -12.12 -4.99
N PRO A 53 -11.70 -12.28 -5.77
CA PRO A 53 -11.78 -11.71 -7.12
C PRO A 53 -11.90 -10.18 -7.10
N ASN A 54 -12.33 -9.59 -5.98
CA ASN A 54 -12.46 -8.16 -5.76
C ASN A 54 -11.92 -7.82 -4.37
N PHE A 55 -11.29 -6.65 -4.24
CA PHE A 55 -10.93 -6.07 -2.94
C PHE A 55 -12.21 -5.65 -2.21
N MET A 56 -12.78 -6.55 -1.42
CA MET A 56 -13.94 -6.27 -0.57
C MET A 56 -13.68 -6.85 0.81
N GLU A 57 -13.61 -6.00 1.83
CA GLU A 57 -13.84 -6.41 3.21
C GLU A 57 -15.33 -6.73 3.35
N ARG A 58 -15.71 -7.99 3.16
CA ARG A 58 -17.10 -8.42 3.44
C ARG A 58 -17.42 -8.16 4.92
N GLY A 59 -18.04 -7.02 5.21
CA GLY A 59 -18.73 -6.71 6.48
C GLY A 59 -17.90 -6.85 7.76
N ALA A 60 -16.57 -6.92 7.68
CA ALA A 60 -15.71 -7.02 8.85
C ALA A 60 -15.36 -5.60 9.32
N GLY A 61 -16.00 -5.14 10.39
CA GLY A 61 -15.61 -3.91 11.05
C GLY A 61 -14.24 -4.06 11.70
N ILE A 62 -13.22 -3.39 11.16
CA ILE A 62 -11.91 -3.31 11.81
C ILE A 62 -11.87 -2.07 12.67
N GLY A 63 -11.58 -2.26 13.95
CA GLY A 63 -11.26 -1.17 14.87
C GLY A 63 -9.78 -0.82 14.79
N LEU A 64 -9.44 0.39 14.32
CA LEU A 64 -8.07 0.90 14.31
C LEU A 64 -7.81 1.79 15.52
N SER A 65 -6.76 1.48 16.28
CA SER A 65 -6.34 2.30 17.43
C SER A 65 -5.67 3.60 16.96
N PRO A 66 -5.53 4.63 17.83
CA PRO A 66 -4.86 5.88 17.47
C PRO A 66 -3.45 5.70 16.95
N LEU A 67 -2.68 4.79 17.57
CA LEU A 67 -1.31 4.47 17.15
C LEU A 67 -1.29 3.83 15.77
N THR A 68 -2.28 2.99 15.48
CA THR A 68 -2.43 2.36 14.17
C THR A 68 -2.81 3.39 13.11
N LEU A 69 -3.67 4.35 13.43
CA LEU A 69 -4.05 5.44 12.53
C LEU A 69 -2.89 6.39 12.25
N GLU A 70 -2.11 6.74 13.28
CA GLU A 70 -0.90 7.57 13.15
C GLU A 70 0.15 6.88 12.26
N ALA A 71 0.46 5.61 12.54
CA ALA A 71 1.36 4.83 11.71
C ALA A 71 0.84 4.66 10.27
N LEU A 72 -0.47 4.58 10.09
CA LEU A 72 -1.06 4.48 8.76
C LEU A 72 -0.96 5.81 8.00
N ASP A 73 -1.09 6.95 8.68
CA ASP A 73 -0.94 8.29 8.08
C ASP A 73 0.51 8.58 7.64
N ASP A 74 1.50 8.09 8.39
CA ASP A 74 2.92 8.12 7.99
C ASP A 74 3.19 7.31 6.71
N ILE A 75 2.41 6.25 6.49
CA ILE A 75 2.55 5.37 5.34
C ILE A 75 1.76 5.89 4.15
N ILE A 76 0.50 6.27 4.37
CA ILE A 76 -0.45 6.78 3.39
C ILE A 76 -0.87 8.17 3.86
N PRO A 77 -0.39 9.26 3.22
CA PRO A 77 -0.84 10.60 3.58
C PRO A 77 -2.35 10.71 3.50
N SER A 78 -2.97 11.29 4.54
CA SER A 78 -4.43 11.43 4.66
C SER A 78 -5.16 10.09 4.80
N ALA A 79 -4.52 9.07 5.37
CA ALA A 79 -5.12 7.75 5.59
C ALA A 79 -6.44 7.85 6.36
N VAL A 80 -6.46 8.66 7.41
CA VAL A 80 -7.63 8.84 8.28
C VAL A 80 -8.80 9.43 7.50
N GLU A 81 -8.54 10.40 6.62
CA GLU A 81 -9.56 11.05 5.80
C GLU A 81 -10.08 10.12 4.70
N LEU A 82 -9.20 9.35 4.09
CA LEU A 82 -9.56 8.32 3.11
C LEU A 82 -10.43 7.23 3.74
N LEU A 83 -10.13 6.81 4.98
CA LEU A 83 -10.97 5.89 5.72
C LEU A 83 -12.36 6.49 5.98
N LYS A 84 -12.42 7.71 6.52
CA LYS A 84 -13.69 8.43 6.79
C LYS A 84 -14.56 8.56 5.54
N THR A 85 -13.96 8.83 4.39
CA THR A 85 -14.70 9.09 3.14
C THR A 85 -15.10 7.83 2.39
N ASN A 86 -14.26 6.78 2.39
CA ASN A 86 -14.41 5.64 1.47
C ASN A 86 -14.75 4.30 2.13
N SER A 87 -14.76 4.20 3.47
CA SER A 87 -14.94 2.91 4.18
C SER A 87 -16.08 2.88 5.21
N GLY A 88 -16.93 3.92 5.26
CA GLY A 88 -18.00 4.01 6.26
C GLY A 88 -17.49 4.12 7.69
N ALA A 89 -16.26 4.63 7.85
CA ALA A 89 -15.56 4.76 9.12
C ALA A 89 -16.31 5.66 10.11
N VAL A 90 -16.75 5.09 11.24
CA VAL A 90 -17.32 5.80 12.38
C VAL A 90 -16.26 5.93 13.47
N GLU A 91 -16.04 7.16 13.94
CA GLU A 91 -15.14 7.46 15.05
C GLU A 91 -15.90 7.31 16.38
N ILE A 92 -15.38 6.47 17.28
CA ILE A 92 -15.97 6.24 18.60
C ILE A 92 -15.10 6.93 19.65
N ASP A 93 -15.56 8.08 20.13
CA ASP A 93 -14.83 9.02 21.02
C ASP A 93 -14.31 8.39 22.32
N ALA A 94 -14.93 7.31 22.81
CA ALA A 94 -14.55 6.65 24.07
C ALA A 94 -13.29 5.77 23.96
N ALA A 95 -12.94 5.30 22.76
CA ALA A 95 -11.80 4.41 22.52
C ALA A 95 -10.85 4.92 21.43
N ARG A 96 -11.14 6.08 20.83
CA ARG A 96 -10.52 6.60 19.60
C ARG A 96 -10.32 5.50 18.56
N LEU A 97 -11.41 4.77 18.34
CA LEU A 97 -11.48 3.64 17.44
C LEU A 97 -12.23 4.08 16.19
N VAL A 98 -11.66 3.85 15.02
CA VAL A 98 -12.36 4.01 13.75
C VAL A 98 -12.87 2.64 13.32
N ILE A 99 -14.19 2.49 13.15
CA ILE A 99 -14.84 1.26 12.65
C ILE A 99 -15.39 1.53 11.25
N GLY A 100 -14.79 0.92 10.22
CA GLY A 100 -15.31 0.94 8.85
C GLY A 100 -16.11 -0.31 8.54
N SER A 101 -17.30 -0.17 7.94
CA SER A 101 -18.05 -1.30 7.38
C SER A 101 -18.03 -1.20 5.87
N GLY A 102 -17.34 -2.12 5.20
CA GLY A 102 -17.38 -2.24 3.75
C GLY A 102 -18.80 -2.50 3.25
N LEU A 103 -19.30 -1.64 2.36
CA LEU A 103 -20.50 -1.86 1.56
C LEU A 103 -20.11 -2.38 0.17
#